data_AF-A0A0D6B514-F1
#
_entry.id   AF-A0A0D6B514-F1
#
_cell.length_a   1.000
_cell.length_b   1.000
_cell.length_c   1.000
_cell.angle_alpha   90.00
_cell.angle_beta   90.00
_cell.angle_gamma   90.00
#
_symmetry.space_group_name_H-M   'P 1'
#
loop_
_entity.id
_entity.type
_entity.pdbx_description
1 polymer ?
#
loop_
_entity_poly.entity_id
_entity_poly.type
_entity_poly.pdbx_seq_one_letter_code
_entity_poly.pdbx_strand_id
1 'polypeptide(L)'
;MPKPTPTRYRTTNWSTYNASLRQRGSFSVWFDPDMVWHAEKSGKRGRPETFSDAAIQTCLTLKVLFGLPLRQTVGLVESLIRMAGLDWPVPDFSTLCRRQARLAVQIPYRAPGQPLNLLIDSTGIKFRGDGERLARKHGASRRRQWRKVHLAMDAGTEDVRAVEFTSSRQGDSPLLPELLSQIPPDEPIDTVTADGAYDTRRCHGAIIERGADAIIPIRRKGRAWKADCPAAVARNEILRATRHLGRALWKKWARYHVRSRVEARMNCLKRFGERIMSQDPERQTAEIHIRIAIMNTFSALGRAEIEAVA
;
A
#
# COMPACT_ATOMS: atom_id res chain seq x y z
N MET A 1 -13.61 16.44 33.35
CA MET A 1 -14.64 15.92 32.42
C MET A 1 -14.55 14.40 32.38
N PRO A 2 -15.64 13.66 32.57
CA PRO A 2 -15.64 12.21 32.42
C PRO A 2 -15.27 11.84 30.98
N LYS A 3 -14.56 10.71 30.80
CA LYS A 3 -14.28 10.18 29.46
C LYS A 3 -15.63 9.94 28.77
N PRO A 4 -15.84 10.44 27.54
CA PRO A 4 -17.04 10.12 26.79
C PRO A 4 -17.15 8.61 26.60
N THR A 5 -18.37 8.07 26.68
CA THR A 5 -18.65 6.66 26.45
C THR A 5 -18.11 6.26 25.08
N PRO A 6 -17.37 5.15 24.96
CA PRO A 6 -16.85 4.70 23.67
C PRO A 6 -18.01 4.48 22.70
N THR A 7 -17.93 5.09 21.51
CA THR A 7 -18.87 4.82 20.44
C THR A 7 -18.82 3.33 20.09
N ARG A 8 -19.99 2.68 20.10
CA ARG A 8 -20.11 1.29 19.67
C ARG A 8 -20.23 1.25 18.16
N TYR A 9 -19.72 0.19 17.55
CA TYR A 9 -19.75 0.02 16.11
C TYR A 9 -20.31 -1.37 15.77
N ARG A 10 -21.05 -1.46 14.67
CA ARG A 10 -21.60 -2.71 14.16
C ARG A 10 -21.28 -2.85 12.68
N THR A 11 -20.95 -4.08 12.27
CA THR A 11 -20.85 -4.44 10.86
C THR A 11 -22.24 -4.73 10.31
N THR A 12 -22.68 -3.99 9.30
CA THR A 12 -24.02 -4.12 8.70
C THR A 12 -24.08 -5.23 7.65
N ASN A 13 -22.98 -5.50 6.96
CA ASN A 13 -22.90 -6.45 5.85
C ASN A 13 -22.18 -7.77 6.21
N TRP A 14 -22.34 -8.26 7.45
CA TRP A 14 -21.54 -9.40 7.97
C TRP A 14 -21.56 -10.66 7.09
N SER A 15 -22.73 -11.04 6.56
CA SER A 15 -22.86 -12.25 5.74
C SER A 15 -22.02 -12.19 4.45
N THR A 16 -22.16 -11.10 3.68
CA THR A 16 -21.40 -10.89 2.45
C THR A 16 -19.92 -10.67 2.75
N TYR A 17 -19.58 -9.93 3.81
CA TYR A 17 -18.20 -9.77 4.23
C TYR A 17 -17.56 -11.10 4.62
N ASN A 18 -18.25 -11.95 5.38
CA ASN A 18 -17.74 -13.28 5.74
C ASN A 18 -17.54 -14.18 4.50
N ALA A 19 -18.42 -14.10 3.50
CA ALA A 19 -18.21 -14.79 2.22
C ALA A 19 -16.92 -14.31 1.53
N SER A 20 -16.67 -13.00 1.51
CA SER A 20 -15.42 -12.44 0.96
C SER A 20 -14.18 -12.94 1.71
N LEU A 21 -14.24 -13.05 3.05
CA LEU A 21 -13.14 -13.55 3.86
C LEU A 21 -12.79 -15.01 3.51
N ARG A 22 -13.79 -15.85 3.24
CA ARG A 22 -13.57 -17.22 2.75
C ARG A 22 -12.93 -17.23 1.36
N GLN A 23 -13.41 -16.39 0.45
CA GLN A 23 -12.88 -16.30 -0.92
C GLN A 23 -11.41 -15.89 -0.96
N ARG A 24 -10.91 -15.10 0.01
CA ARG A 24 -9.49 -14.73 0.09
C ARG A 24 -8.55 -15.94 0.16
N GLY A 25 -9.01 -17.08 0.68
CA GLY A 25 -8.25 -18.34 0.72
C GLY A 25 -8.44 -19.25 -0.50
N SER A 26 -9.32 -18.89 -1.43
CA SER A 26 -9.63 -19.71 -2.60
C SER A 26 -8.55 -19.58 -3.67
N PHE A 27 -8.02 -20.70 -4.17
CA PHE A 27 -7.00 -20.68 -5.23
C PHE A 27 -7.50 -20.07 -6.54
N SER A 28 -8.80 -20.19 -6.85
CA SER A 28 -9.41 -19.57 -8.05
C SER A 28 -9.29 -18.03 -8.10
N VAL A 29 -9.00 -17.38 -6.97
CA VAL A 29 -8.71 -15.93 -6.92
C VAL A 29 -7.27 -15.63 -7.35
N TRP A 30 -6.34 -16.56 -7.11
CA TRP A 30 -4.90 -16.33 -7.22
C TRP A 30 -4.25 -17.07 -8.38
N PHE A 31 -4.93 -18.07 -8.93
CA PHE A 31 -4.47 -18.91 -10.01
C PHE A 31 -5.61 -19.08 -11.03
N ASP A 32 -5.38 -18.55 -12.22
CA ASP A 32 -6.27 -18.63 -13.37
C ASP A 32 -5.69 -19.64 -14.37
N PRO A 33 -6.36 -20.79 -14.63
CA PRO A 33 -5.91 -21.79 -15.60
C PRO A 33 -5.80 -21.30 -17.04
N ASP A 34 -6.43 -20.17 -17.38
CA ASP A 34 -6.41 -19.59 -18.72
C ASP A 34 -5.37 -18.45 -18.87
N MET A 35 -4.57 -18.18 -17.82
CA MET A 35 -3.60 -17.09 -17.86
C MET A 35 -2.45 -17.35 -18.84
N VAL A 36 -1.87 -16.26 -19.35
CA VAL A 36 -0.66 -16.32 -20.17
C VAL A 36 0.52 -16.79 -19.31
N TRP A 37 0.87 -18.06 -19.39
CA TRP A 37 1.96 -18.64 -18.60
C TRP A 37 3.35 -18.43 -19.24
N HIS A 38 3.42 -18.57 -20.57
CA HIS A 38 4.65 -18.47 -21.34
C HIS A 38 4.93 -17.04 -21.77
N ALA A 39 6.21 -16.66 -21.79
CA ALA A 39 6.58 -15.35 -22.32
C ALA A 39 6.49 -15.34 -23.85
N GLU A 40 6.12 -14.19 -24.40
CA GLU A 40 6.22 -13.96 -25.84
C GLU A 40 7.69 -13.87 -26.28
N LYS A 41 7.95 -14.24 -27.54
CA LYS A 41 9.29 -14.14 -28.13
C LYS A 41 9.64 -12.67 -28.33
N SER A 42 10.56 -12.15 -27.52
CA SER A 42 10.92 -10.72 -27.55
C SER A 42 11.74 -10.27 -28.76
N GLY A 43 12.29 -11.20 -29.56
CA GLY A 43 13.18 -10.90 -30.70
C GLY A 43 14.54 -10.30 -30.31
N LYS A 44 14.81 -10.08 -29.03
CA LYS A 44 16.05 -9.46 -28.54
C LYS A 44 17.20 -10.48 -28.46
N ARG A 45 18.44 -10.02 -28.66
CA ARG A 45 19.65 -10.83 -28.42
C ARG A 45 19.76 -11.19 -26.93
N GLY A 46 19.80 -12.49 -26.62
CA GLY A 46 19.91 -13.03 -25.27
C GLY A 46 19.13 -14.33 -25.10
N ARG A 47 19.22 -14.95 -23.91
CA ARG A 47 18.40 -16.14 -23.59
C ARG A 47 16.93 -15.70 -23.52
N PRO A 48 16.03 -16.28 -24.34
CA PRO A 48 14.60 -15.96 -24.28
C PRO A 48 14.05 -16.25 -22.90
N GLU A 49 13.10 -15.42 -22.47
CA GLU A 49 12.34 -15.73 -21.26
C GLU A 49 11.35 -16.85 -21.55
N THR A 50 11.26 -17.83 -20.66
CA THR A 50 10.31 -18.94 -20.81
C THR A 50 8.95 -18.61 -20.20
N PHE A 51 8.93 -17.77 -19.16
CA PHE A 51 7.76 -17.48 -18.34
C PHE A 51 7.37 -16.01 -18.43
N SER A 52 6.09 -15.73 -18.59
CA SER A 52 5.54 -14.37 -18.62
C SER A 52 5.73 -13.67 -17.26
N ASP A 53 5.59 -12.34 -17.24
CA ASP A 53 5.56 -11.60 -15.97
C ASP A 53 4.36 -11.99 -15.10
N ALA A 54 3.22 -12.32 -15.73
CA ALA A 54 2.03 -12.81 -15.04
C ALA A 54 2.31 -14.12 -14.28
N ALA A 55 2.97 -15.10 -14.92
CA ALA A 55 3.35 -16.36 -14.28
C ALA A 55 4.29 -16.15 -13.08
N ILE A 56 5.29 -15.27 -13.23
CA ILE A 56 6.21 -14.94 -12.14
C ILE A 56 5.46 -14.24 -11.00
N GLN A 57 4.61 -13.26 -11.31
CA GLN A 57 3.81 -12.55 -10.31
C GLN A 57 2.88 -13.50 -9.57
N THR A 58 2.20 -14.42 -10.26
CA THR A 58 1.36 -15.47 -9.64
C THR A 58 2.15 -16.33 -8.66
N CYS A 59 3.32 -16.83 -9.06
CA CYS A 59 4.19 -17.60 -8.18
C CYS A 59 4.58 -16.80 -6.92
N LEU A 60 5.02 -15.55 -7.10
CA LEU A 60 5.44 -14.70 -5.98
C LEU A 60 4.26 -14.24 -5.11
N THR A 61 3.06 -14.16 -5.68
CA THR A 61 1.81 -13.87 -4.96
C THR A 61 1.48 -15.03 -4.01
N LEU A 62 1.50 -16.28 -4.49
CA LEU A 62 1.30 -17.47 -3.67
C LEU A 62 2.39 -17.58 -2.58
N LYS A 63 3.65 -17.27 -2.92
CA LYS A 63 4.75 -17.20 -1.95
C LYS A 63 4.43 -16.25 -0.80
N VAL A 64 3.99 -15.02 -1.10
CA VAL A 64 3.71 -13.99 -0.08
C VAL A 64 2.43 -14.31 0.69
N LEU A 65 1.38 -14.74 -0.01
CA LEU A 65 0.08 -15.06 0.58
C LEU A 65 0.17 -16.17 1.63
N PHE A 66 0.93 -17.24 1.33
CA PHE A 66 1.09 -18.40 2.22
C PHE A 66 2.36 -18.35 3.08
N GLY A 67 3.17 -17.29 2.97
CA GLY A 67 4.41 -17.14 3.74
C GLY A 67 5.47 -18.21 3.42
N LEU A 68 5.51 -18.69 2.18
CA LEU A 68 6.38 -19.79 1.77
C LEU A 68 7.79 -19.31 1.37
N PRO A 69 8.83 -20.13 1.58
CA PRO A 69 10.10 -20.03 0.85
C PRO A 69 9.91 -20.35 -0.64
N LEU A 70 10.84 -19.86 -1.48
CA LEU A 70 10.76 -20.04 -2.94
C LEU A 70 10.66 -21.51 -3.37
N ARG A 71 11.45 -22.42 -2.78
CA ARG A 71 11.39 -23.85 -3.16
C ARG A 71 10.06 -24.52 -2.83
N GLN A 72 9.46 -24.18 -1.68
CA GLN A 72 8.12 -24.67 -1.34
C GLN A 72 7.04 -24.06 -2.25
N THR A 73 7.24 -22.81 -2.68
CA THR A 73 6.36 -22.16 -3.66
C THR A 73 6.37 -22.91 -4.99
N VAL A 74 7.55 -23.34 -5.47
CA VAL A 74 7.68 -24.15 -6.70
C VAL A 74 6.85 -25.43 -6.59
N GLY A 75 6.99 -26.19 -5.49
CA GLY A 75 6.22 -27.42 -5.29
C GLY A 75 4.70 -27.18 -5.17
N LEU A 76 4.28 -26.08 -4.52
CA LEU A 76 2.86 -25.69 -4.47
C LEU A 76 2.31 -25.41 -5.87
N VAL A 77 3.02 -24.60 -6.66
CA VAL A 77 2.61 -24.23 -8.02
C VAL A 77 2.57 -25.45 -8.94
N GLU A 78 3.55 -26.35 -8.83
CA GLU A 78 3.57 -27.62 -9.57
C GLU A 78 2.33 -28.48 -9.26
N SER A 79 1.96 -28.57 -7.99
CA SER A 79 0.75 -29.28 -7.56
C SER A 79 -0.52 -28.64 -8.14
N LEU A 80 -0.63 -27.31 -8.11
CA LEU A 80 -1.79 -26.58 -8.67
C LEU A 80 -1.94 -26.81 -10.17
N ILE A 81 -0.84 -26.72 -10.94
CA ILE A 81 -0.83 -26.97 -12.38
C ILE A 81 -1.28 -28.40 -12.69
N ARG A 82 -0.75 -29.39 -11.95
CA ARG A 82 -1.15 -30.80 -12.10
C ARG A 82 -2.63 -31.02 -11.79
N MET A 83 -3.14 -30.44 -10.70
CA MET A 83 -4.56 -30.55 -10.32
C MET A 83 -5.48 -29.85 -11.30
N ALA A 84 -5.01 -28.77 -11.95
CA ALA A 84 -5.73 -28.08 -13.01
C ALA A 84 -5.68 -28.81 -14.37
N GLY A 85 -4.92 -29.91 -14.49
CA GLY A 85 -4.78 -30.66 -15.74
C GLY A 85 -3.95 -29.94 -16.81
N LEU A 86 -3.07 -29.01 -16.41
CA LEU A 86 -2.24 -28.21 -17.30
C LEU A 86 -0.84 -28.83 -17.48
N ASP A 87 -0.27 -28.71 -18.67
CA ASP A 87 1.09 -29.18 -18.99
C ASP A 87 2.13 -28.04 -18.95
N TRP A 88 1.95 -27.10 -18.02
CA TRP A 88 2.82 -25.94 -17.90
C TRP A 88 4.10 -26.28 -17.12
N PRO A 89 5.29 -25.90 -17.61
CA PRO A 89 6.51 -26.01 -16.82
C PRO A 89 6.46 -25.04 -15.64
N VAL A 90 7.18 -25.34 -14.55
CA VAL A 90 7.22 -24.45 -13.38
C VAL A 90 8.54 -23.68 -13.32
N PRO A 91 8.53 -22.36 -13.07
CA PRO A 91 9.77 -21.61 -12.86
C PRO A 91 10.53 -22.15 -11.65
N ASP A 92 11.82 -22.45 -11.82
CA ASP A 92 12.66 -22.84 -10.69
C ASP A 92 12.88 -21.68 -9.70
N PHE A 93 13.35 -22.00 -8.49
CA PHE A 93 13.55 -20.98 -7.45
C PHE A 93 14.57 -19.91 -7.85
N SER A 94 15.54 -20.25 -8.70
CA SER A 94 16.58 -19.32 -9.16
C SER A 94 15.99 -18.31 -10.15
N THR A 95 15.08 -18.75 -11.00
CA THR A 95 14.35 -17.97 -11.98
C THR A 95 13.40 -17.01 -11.27
N LEU A 96 12.61 -17.49 -10.31
CA LEU A 96 11.77 -16.64 -9.48
C LEU A 96 12.60 -15.58 -8.74
N CYS A 97 13.73 -15.98 -8.14
CA CYS A 97 14.61 -15.07 -7.41
C CYS A 97 15.16 -13.96 -8.31
N ARG A 98 15.66 -14.29 -9.51
CA ARG A 98 16.19 -13.29 -10.46
C ARG A 98 15.09 -12.41 -11.03
N ARG A 99 13.94 -12.99 -11.40
CA ARG A 99 12.83 -12.24 -11.99
C ARG A 99 12.19 -11.29 -11.00
N GLN A 100 12.12 -11.64 -9.72
CA GLN A 100 11.60 -10.76 -8.67
C GLN A 100 12.32 -9.40 -8.62
N ALA A 101 13.61 -9.32 -8.96
CA ALA A 101 14.36 -8.05 -8.94
C ALA A 101 13.95 -7.08 -10.06
N ARG A 102 13.35 -7.57 -11.15
CA ARG A 102 13.03 -6.76 -12.34
C ARG A 102 11.56 -6.80 -12.73
N LEU A 103 10.75 -7.51 -11.96
CA LEU A 103 9.31 -7.64 -12.20
C LEU A 103 8.63 -6.30 -11.96
N ALA A 104 8.00 -5.75 -13.00
CA ALA A 104 7.05 -4.66 -12.87
C ALA A 104 5.72 -5.23 -12.38
N VAL A 105 5.56 -5.29 -11.05
CA VAL A 105 4.36 -5.87 -10.41
C VAL A 105 3.13 -5.07 -10.79
N GLN A 106 2.14 -5.75 -11.36
CA GLN A 106 0.82 -5.20 -11.63
C GLN A 106 0.02 -5.16 -10.34
N ILE A 107 -0.36 -3.97 -9.89
CA ILE A 107 -1.19 -3.79 -8.70
C ILE A 107 -2.63 -3.54 -9.18
N PRO A 108 -3.54 -4.51 -9.03
CA PRO A 108 -4.93 -4.30 -9.38
C PRO A 108 -5.53 -3.25 -8.45
N TYR A 109 -6.38 -2.39 -9.00
CA TYR A 109 -7.21 -1.46 -8.26
C TYR A 109 -8.53 -1.30 -8.99
N ARG A 110 -9.59 -0.92 -8.27
CA ARG A 110 -10.88 -0.61 -8.89
C ARG A 110 -10.84 0.79 -9.50
N ALA A 111 -11.46 0.94 -10.66
CA ALA A 111 -11.69 2.24 -11.26
C ALA A 111 -12.56 3.07 -10.29
N PRO A 112 -12.14 4.31 -9.96
CA PRO A 112 -12.92 5.14 -9.07
C PRO A 112 -14.13 5.68 -9.84
N GLY A 113 -15.35 5.43 -9.33
CA GLY A 113 -16.58 5.98 -9.92
C GLY A 113 -16.82 7.46 -9.59
N GLN A 114 -15.87 8.10 -8.91
CA GLN A 114 -15.88 9.46 -8.38
C GLN A 114 -14.43 9.96 -8.28
N PRO A 115 -14.16 11.27 -8.16
CA PRO A 115 -12.83 11.77 -7.85
C PRO A 115 -12.18 11.11 -6.63
N LEU A 116 -10.87 10.90 -6.70
CA LEU A 116 -10.10 10.21 -5.67
C LEU A 116 -9.97 11.05 -4.40
N ASN A 117 -10.13 10.39 -3.25
CA ASN A 117 -9.87 10.97 -1.95
C ASN A 117 -8.67 10.27 -1.33
N LEU A 118 -7.47 10.81 -1.55
CA LEU A 118 -6.23 10.13 -1.22
C LEU A 118 -5.84 10.32 0.24
N LEU A 119 -5.55 9.20 0.89
CA LEU A 119 -4.97 9.15 2.22
C LEU A 119 -3.49 8.77 2.08
N ILE A 120 -2.60 9.66 2.51
CA ILE A 120 -1.16 9.47 2.42
C ILE A 120 -0.58 9.30 3.81
N ASP A 121 0.19 8.22 3.98
CA ASP A 121 0.98 7.98 5.18
C ASP A 121 2.21 7.15 4.86
N SER A 122 3.13 7.06 5.81
CA SER A 122 4.32 6.23 5.71
C SER A 122 4.49 5.32 6.92
N THR A 123 5.16 4.18 6.72
CA THR A 123 5.55 3.29 7.81
C THR A 123 6.93 2.70 7.60
N GLY A 124 7.65 2.47 8.69
CA GLY A 124 8.83 1.61 8.69
C GLY A 124 8.46 0.13 8.58
N ILE A 125 9.17 -0.61 7.75
CA ILE A 125 9.18 -2.09 7.71
C ILE A 125 10.61 -2.60 7.90
N LYS A 126 10.76 -3.67 8.68
CA LYS A 126 12.07 -4.27 9.00
C LYS A 126 12.51 -5.18 7.85
N PHE A 127 13.82 -5.27 7.59
CA PHE A 127 14.36 -6.27 6.66
C PHE A 127 15.66 -6.94 7.16
N ARG A 128 16.39 -6.28 8.07
CA ARG A 128 17.53 -6.88 8.78
C ARG A 128 17.42 -6.68 10.28
N GLY A 129 17.98 -7.62 11.05
CA GLY A 129 18.05 -7.60 12.51
C GLY A 129 17.46 -8.85 13.14
N ASP A 130 17.84 -9.15 14.38
CA ASP A 130 17.43 -10.37 15.08
C ASP A 130 15.95 -10.38 15.44
N GLY A 131 15.35 -11.57 15.46
CA GLY A 131 13.98 -11.81 15.95
C GLY A 131 13.78 -11.15 17.33
N GLU A 132 12.58 -10.66 17.63
CA GLU A 132 12.34 -9.97 18.91
C GLU A 132 12.65 -10.87 20.12
N ARG A 133 12.38 -12.18 19.98
CA ARG A 133 12.76 -13.24 20.93
C ARG A 133 14.28 -13.45 21.03
N LEU A 134 15.00 -13.42 19.91
CA LEU A 134 16.46 -13.62 19.89
C LEU A 134 17.18 -12.41 20.50
N ALA A 135 16.73 -11.20 20.15
CA ALA A 135 17.22 -9.95 20.73
C ALA A 135 16.94 -9.85 22.24
N ARG A 136 15.79 -10.33 22.71
CA ARG A 136 15.46 -10.38 24.15
C ARG A 136 16.31 -11.41 24.91
N LYS A 137 16.63 -12.56 24.32
CA LYS A 137 17.36 -13.64 25.00
C LYS A 137 18.88 -13.47 25.00
N HIS A 138 19.45 -12.90 23.94
CA HIS A 138 20.90 -12.93 23.71
C HIS A 138 21.51 -11.55 23.42
N GLY A 139 20.73 -10.47 23.52
CA GLY A 139 21.11 -9.17 22.99
C GLY A 139 21.02 -9.13 21.46
N ALA A 140 21.06 -7.94 20.87
CA ALA A 140 21.01 -7.79 19.42
C ALA A 140 22.41 -8.03 18.83
N SER A 141 22.61 -9.19 18.17
CA SER A 141 23.83 -9.49 17.42
C SER A 141 23.91 -8.71 16.10
N ARG A 142 22.76 -8.30 15.55
CA ARG A 142 22.64 -7.52 14.30
C ARG A 142 21.82 -6.25 14.48
N ARG A 143 22.35 -5.13 14.00
CA ARG A 143 21.64 -3.84 13.99
C ARG A 143 20.34 -3.94 13.17
N ARG A 144 19.22 -3.55 13.78
CA ARG A 144 17.92 -3.47 13.10
C ARG A 144 18.01 -2.47 11.95
N GLN A 145 17.72 -2.92 10.74
CA GLN A 145 17.57 -2.05 9.58
C GLN A 145 16.12 -2.09 9.11
N TRP A 146 15.64 -0.90 8.78
CA TRP A 146 14.29 -0.64 8.32
C TRP A 146 14.35 0.19 7.05
N ARG A 147 13.27 0.11 6.28
CA ARG A 147 12.98 0.97 5.14
C ARG A 147 11.58 1.54 5.29
N LYS A 148 11.30 2.62 4.58
CA LYS A 148 10.00 3.27 4.63
C LYS A 148 9.16 2.84 3.43
N VAL A 149 7.92 2.50 3.70
CA VAL A 149 6.87 2.32 2.70
C VAL A 149 5.97 3.54 2.82
N HIS A 150 5.78 4.28 1.73
CA HIS A 150 4.83 5.39 1.63
C HIS A 150 3.69 4.92 0.74
N LEU A 151 2.45 5.10 1.19
CA LEU A 151 1.28 4.68 0.42
C LEU A 151 0.39 5.90 0.16
N ALA A 152 -0.17 5.96 -1.05
CA ALA A 152 -1.38 6.73 -1.31
C ALA A 152 -2.53 5.74 -1.52
N MET A 153 -3.54 5.82 -0.65
CA MET A 153 -4.72 4.95 -0.69
C MET A 153 -5.97 5.77 -0.94
N ASP A 154 -6.84 5.32 -1.84
CA ASP A 154 -8.15 5.94 -2.01
C ASP A 154 -9.06 5.60 -0.82
N ALA A 155 -9.67 6.60 -0.19
CA ALA A 155 -10.61 6.41 0.91
C ALA A 155 -11.92 5.76 0.45
N GLY A 156 -12.31 5.94 -0.81
CA GLY A 156 -13.56 5.39 -1.36
C GLY A 156 -13.51 3.87 -1.45
N THR A 157 -12.47 3.34 -2.07
CA THR A 157 -12.26 1.91 -2.35
C THR A 157 -11.40 1.20 -1.29
N GLU A 158 -10.52 1.91 -0.58
CA GLU A 158 -9.39 1.37 0.19
C GLU A 158 -8.31 0.67 -0.66
N ASP A 159 -8.31 0.92 -1.97
CA ASP A 159 -7.27 0.44 -2.85
C ASP A 159 -6.06 1.39 -2.75
N VAL A 160 -4.88 0.80 -2.63
CA VAL A 160 -3.63 1.54 -2.72
C VAL A 160 -3.43 1.89 -4.20
N ARG A 161 -3.27 3.19 -4.47
CA ARG A 161 -3.13 3.77 -5.81
C ARG A 161 -1.68 4.03 -6.19
N ALA A 162 -0.85 4.35 -5.21
CA ALA A 162 0.58 4.60 -5.40
C ALA A 162 1.37 4.10 -4.19
N VAL A 163 2.61 3.69 -4.43
CA VAL A 163 3.54 3.24 -3.40
C VAL A 163 4.96 3.68 -3.71
N GLU A 164 5.67 4.13 -2.68
CA GLU A 164 7.11 4.38 -2.73
C GLU A 164 7.82 3.60 -1.64
N PHE A 165 8.93 2.93 -1.99
CA PHE A 165 9.72 2.15 -1.05
C PHE A 165 11.15 2.67 -0.95
N THR A 166 11.43 3.40 0.12
CA THR A 166 12.66 4.20 0.24
C THR A 166 13.51 3.82 1.44
N SER A 167 14.75 4.34 1.44
CA SER A 167 15.65 4.21 2.58
C SER A 167 15.10 4.94 3.82
N SER A 168 15.49 4.50 5.02
CA SER A 168 15.03 5.13 6.26
C SER A 168 15.48 6.59 6.46
N ARG A 169 16.43 7.08 5.66
CA ARG A 169 16.97 8.44 5.76
C ARG A 169 16.09 9.47 5.04
N GLN A 170 15.24 9.01 4.12
CA GLN A 170 14.37 9.90 3.37
C GLN A 170 13.24 10.41 4.29
N GLY A 171 13.02 11.73 4.27
CA GLY A 171 11.84 12.33 4.90
C GLY A 171 10.56 11.95 4.14
N ASP A 172 9.41 12.18 4.76
CA ASP A 172 8.12 11.78 4.16
C ASP A 172 7.60 12.81 3.16
N SER A 173 7.74 14.10 3.48
CA SER A 173 7.30 15.20 2.61
C SER A 173 7.88 15.15 1.19
N PRO A 174 9.17 14.81 0.98
CA PRO A 174 9.72 14.73 -0.35
C PRO A 174 9.15 13.64 -1.26
N LEU A 175 8.25 12.76 -0.79
CA LEU A 175 7.71 11.65 -1.62
C LEU A 175 6.26 11.83 -2.03
N LEU A 176 5.56 12.84 -1.49
CA LEU A 176 4.17 13.08 -1.86
C LEU A 176 4.03 13.40 -3.36
N PRO A 177 4.86 14.27 -3.97
CA PRO A 177 4.78 14.51 -5.41
C PRO A 177 4.97 13.24 -6.25
N GLU A 178 5.90 12.38 -5.85
CA GLU A 178 6.26 11.13 -6.51
C GLU A 178 5.09 10.13 -6.44
N LEU A 179 4.40 10.06 -5.30
CA LEU A 179 3.17 9.28 -5.16
C LEU A 179 2.05 9.82 -6.07
N LEU A 180 1.89 11.15 -6.16
CA LEU A 180 0.87 11.75 -7.01
C LEU A 180 1.17 11.56 -8.51
N SER A 181 2.45 11.49 -8.91
CA SER A 181 2.84 11.27 -10.31
C SER A 181 2.57 9.84 -10.80
N GLN A 182 2.40 8.88 -9.89
CA GLN A 182 1.99 7.51 -10.24
C GLN A 182 0.50 7.42 -10.58
N ILE A 183 -0.30 8.41 -10.20
CA ILE A 183 -1.73 8.46 -10.50
C ILE A 183 -1.91 9.04 -11.91
N PRO A 184 -2.68 8.38 -12.79
CA PRO A 184 -2.93 8.89 -14.14
C PRO A 184 -3.41 10.34 -14.13
N PRO A 185 -2.90 11.19 -15.05
CA PRO A 185 -3.19 12.62 -15.03
C PRO A 185 -4.68 12.92 -15.23
N ASP A 186 -5.39 12.07 -15.97
CA ASP A 186 -6.82 12.11 -16.27
C ASP A 186 -7.71 11.61 -15.13
N GLU A 187 -7.16 10.93 -14.12
CA GLU A 187 -7.91 10.59 -12.91
C GLU A 187 -7.99 11.81 -11.98
N PRO A 188 -9.20 12.35 -11.72
CA PRO A 188 -9.37 13.52 -10.86
C PRO A 188 -9.12 13.16 -9.39
N ILE A 189 -8.47 14.07 -8.67
CA ILE A 189 -8.24 13.97 -7.23
C ILE A 189 -8.99 15.12 -6.57
N ASP A 190 -9.89 14.81 -5.65
CA ASP A 190 -10.67 15.81 -4.89
C ASP A 190 -9.89 16.28 -3.67
N THR A 191 -9.40 15.34 -2.86
CA THR A 191 -8.67 15.67 -1.63
C THR A 191 -7.42 14.81 -1.44
N VAL A 192 -6.41 15.41 -0.79
CA VAL A 192 -5.22 14.74 -0.31
C VAL A 192 -5.08 14.96 1.20
N THR A 193 -5.32 13.90 1.96
CA THR A 193 -5.22 13.90 3.42
C THR A 193 -3.89 13.29 3.86
N ALA A 194 -3.08 14.06 4.58
CA ALA A 194 -1.79 13.59 5.09
C ALA A 194 -1.51 14.16 6.49
N ASP A 195 -0.50 13.63 7.17
CA ASP A 195 -0.12 14.14 8.49
C ASP A 195 0.63 15.49 8.42
N GLY A 196 0.88 16.10 9.58
CA GLY A 196 1.56 17.41 9.64
C GLY A 196 3.05 17.38 9.27
N ALA A 197 3.64 16.23 8.93
CA ALA A 197 4.97 16.16 8.34
C ALA A 197 4.96 16.60 6.87
N TYR A 198 3.80 16.51 6.20
CA TYR A 198 3.60 16.95 4.81
C TYR A 198 3.19 18.43 4.69
N ASP A 199 3.16 19.21 5.79
CA ASP A 199 2.90 20.67 5.77
C ASP A 199 4.12 21.44 5.22
N THR A 200 4.39 21.30 3.92
CA THR A 200 5.48 21.97 3.21
C THR A 200 5.01 22.58 1.89
N ARG A 201 5.68 23.65 1.44
CA ARG A 201 5.35 24.32 0.18
C ARG A 201 5.35 23.36 -1.02
N ARG A 202 6.30 22.42 -1.06
CA ARG A 202 6.41 21.41 -2.14
C ARG A 202 5.20 20.49 -2.18
N CYS A 203 4.74 19.99 -1.02
CA CYS A 203 3.56 19.13 -0.95
C CYS A 203 2.29 19.88 -1.36
N HIS A 204 2.06 21.07 -0.80
CA HIS A 204 0.89 21.88 -1.16
C HIS A 204 0.90 22.29 -2.63
N GLY A 205 2.07 22.58 -3.21
CA GLY A 205 2.23 22.83 -4.65
C GLY A 205 1.79 21.65 -5.50
N ALA A 206 2.31 20.45 -5.22
CA ALA A 206 1.96 19.23 -5.97
C ALA A 206 0.47 18.86 -5.85
N ILE A 207 -0.15 19.13 -4.70
CA ILE A 207 -1.59 18.91 -4.50
C ILE A 207 -2.41 19.87 -5.37
N ILE A 208 -2.03 21.16 -5.41
CA ILE A 208 -2.70 22.18 -6.24
C ILE A 208 -2.49 21.92 -7.73
N GLU A 209 -1.31 21.46 -8.14
CA GLU A 209 -1.03 21.08 -9.54
C GLU A 209 -1.96 19.96 -10.03
N ARG A 210 -2.44 19.10 -9.12
CA ARG A 210 -3.45 18.07 -9.40
C ARG A 210 -4.89 18.57 -9.26
N GLY A 211 -5.10 19.85 -8.93
CA GLY A 211 -6.42 20.45 -8.72
C GLY A 211 -7.14 19.98 -7.47
N ALA A 212 -6.41 19.44 -6.48
CA ALA A 212 -6.98 18.84 -5.28
C ALA A 212 -6.86 19.75 -4.05
N ASP A 213 -7.67 19.48 -3.03
CA ASP A 213 -7.63 20.15 -1.73
C ASP A 213 -6.75 19.41 -0.71
N ALA A 214 -5.88 20.16 -0.03
CA ALA A 214 -5.01 19.61 1.01
C ALA A 214 -5.71 19.54 2.37
N ILE A 215 -5.88 18.34 2.92
CA ILE A 215 -6.37 18.13 4.30
C ILE A 215 -5.17 17.76 5.18
N ILE A 216 -4.34 18.75 5.48
CA ILE A 216 -3.08 18.58 6.23
C ILE A 216 -3.12 19.45 7.49
N PRO A 217 -3.00 18.86 8.70
CA PRO A 217 -3.08 19.63 9.94
C PRO A 217 -1.82 20.45 10.15
N ILE A 218 -1.99 21.75 10.33
CA ILE A 218 -0.86 22.65 10.59
C ILE A 218 -0.36 22.48 12.02
N ARG A 219 0.97 22.55 12.20
CA ARG A 219 1.63 22.45 13.51
C ARG A 219 1.15 23.57 14.44
N ARG A 220 1.10 23.31 15.75
CA ARG A 220 0.55 24.24 16.76
C ARG A 220 1.17 25.65 16.73
N LYS A 221 2.47 25.75 16.43
CA LYS A 221 3.22 27.01 16.31
C LYS A 221 3.36 27.48 14.85
N GLY A 222 2.56 26.95 13.93
CA GLY A 222 2.57 27.30 12.52
C GLY A 222 2.21 28.77 12.30
N ARG A 223 3.10 29.48 11.59
CA ARG A 223 2.88 30.86 11.13
C ARG A 223 2.39 30.85 9.69
N ALA A 224 1.71 31.92 9.29
CA ALA A 224 1.36 32.10 7.89
C ALA A 224 2.64 32.16 7.05
N TRP A 225 2.62 31.54 5.87
CA TRP A 225 3.65 31.75 4.87
C TRP A 225 3.42 33.08 4.17
N LYS A 226 4.47 33.67 3.58
CA LYS A 226 4.30 34.79 2.64
C LYS A 226 3.38 34.31 1.51
N ALA A 227 2.34 35.08 1.19
CA ALA A 227 1.36 34.74 0.16
C ALA A 227 1.89 35.04 -1.24
N ASP A 228 3.00 34.38 -1.60
CA ASP A 228 3.72 34.57 -2.87
C ASP A 228 3.43 33.49 -3.91
N CYS A 229 2.67 32.45 -3.55
CA CYS A 229 2.21 31.42 -4.48
C CYS A 229 0.88 30.80 -4.03
N PRO A 230 0.14 30.12 -4.94
CA PRO A 230 -1.13 29.47 -4.62
C PRO A 230 -1.04 28.50 -3.43
N ALA A 231 0.04 27.71 -3.36
CA ALA A 231 0.30 26.80 -2.24
C ALA A 231 0.36 27.50 -0.89
N ALA A 232 0.92 28.71 -0.83
CA ALA A 232 0.96 29.49 0.40
C ALA A 232 -0.40 30.10 0.76
N VAL A 233 -1.18 30.52 -0.23
CA VAL A 233 -2.54 31.04 -0.02
C VAL A 233 -3.45 29.94 0.54
N ALA A 234 -3.56 28.80 -0.14
CA ALA A 234 -4.40 27.68 0.28
C ALA A 234 -4.01 27.16 1.67
N ARG A 235 -2.71 26.96 1.93
CA ARG A 235 -2.24 26.54 3.25
C ARG A 235 -2.54 27.57 4.34
N ASN A 236 -2.45 28.87 4.04
CA ASN A 236 -2.79 29.93 5.01
C ASN A 236 -4.30 29.97 5.31
N GLU A 237 -5.16 29.59 4.37
CA GLU A 237 -6.59 29.46 4.62
C GLU A 237 -6.89 28.30 5.58
N ILE A 238 -6.21 27.15 5.41
CA ILE A 238 -6.26 26.05 6.38
C ILE A 238 -5.84 26.54 7.79
N LEU A 239 -4.80 27.38 7.87
CA LEU A 239 -4.34 27.96 9.14
C LEU A 239 -5.40 28.87 9.77
N ARG A 240 -6.02 29.74 8.96
CA ARG A 240 -7.09 30.64 9.40
C ARG A 240 -8.28 29.83 9.91
N ALA A 241 -8.75 28.85 9.15
CA ALA A 241 -9.83 27.96 9.54
C ALA A 241 -9.51 27.19 10.83
N THR A 242 -8.29 26.65 10.95
CA THR A 242 -7.84 25.93 12.15
C THR A 242 -7.80 26.84 13.39
N ARG A 243 -7.40 28.12 13.23
CA ARG A 243 -7.37 29.10 14.33
C ARG A 243 -8.76 29.57 14.74
N HIS A 244 -9.66 29.74 13.77
CA HIS A 244 -11.03 30.17 14.00
C HIS A 244 -11.87 29.07 14.68
N LEU A 245 -11.87 27.86 14.13
CA LEU A 245 -12.66 26.73 14.64
C LEU A 245 -12.03 26.06 15.87
N GLY A 246 -10.70 26.19 16.02
CA GLY A 246 -9.91 25.34 16.90
C GLY A 246 -9.61 23.97 16.27
N ARG A 247 -8.45 23.39 16.62
CA ARG A 247 -7.90 22.20 15.94
C ARG A 247 -8.79 20.96 16.01
N ALA A 248 -9.49 20.75 17.13
CA ALA A 248 -10.37 19.59 17.29
C ALA A 248 -11.59 19.68 16.36
N LEU A 249 -12.23 20.85 16.32
CA LEU A 249 -13.40 21.09 15.47
C LEU A 249 -13.01 21.09 13.99
N TRP A 250 -11.88 21.72 13.63
CA TRP A 250 -11.36 21.68 12.26
C TRP A 250 -11.12 20.25 11.76
N LYS A 251 -10.53 19.37 12.59
CA LYS A 251 -10.32 17.95 12.22
C LYS A 251 -11.63 17.21 11.97
N LYS A 252 -12.69 17.54 12.72
CA LYS A 252 -14.03 16.96 12.52
C LYS A 252 -14.67 17.50 11.24
N TRP A 253 -14.64 18.81 11.05
CA TRP A 253 -15.19 19.50 9.88
C TRP A 253 -14.52 19.03 8.58
N ALA A 254 -13.19 18.99 8.53
CA ALA A 254 -12.41 18.53 7.38
C ALA A 254 -12.36 17.00 7.23
N ARG A 255 -13.13 16.24 8.03
CA ARG A 255 -13.15 14.76 8.03
C ARG A 255 -11.77 14.10 8.16
N TYR A 256 -10.79 14.78 8.77
CA TYR A 256 -9.39 14.35 8.88
C TYR A 256 -9.23 12.95 9.53
N HIS A 257 -10.17 12.55 10.38
CA HIS A 257 -10.12 11.26 11.07
C HIS A 257 -10.19 10.06 10.13
N VAL A 258 -10.63 10.22 8.88
CA VAL A 258 -10.60 9.16 7.85
C VAL A 258 -9.16 8.68 7.57
N ARG A 259 -8.13 9.50 7.84
CA ARG A 259 -6.70 9.12 7.71
C ARG A 259 -6.32 7.89 8.53
N SER A 260 -7.01 7.56 9.62
CA SER A 260 -6.72 6.33 10.38
C SER A 260 -6.88 5.05 9.56
N ARG A 261 -7.63 5.08 8.44
CA ARG A 261 -7.79 3.94 7.53
C ARG A 261 -6.49 3.58 6.81
N VAL A 262 -5.67 4.56 6.40
CA VAL A 262 -4.36 4.25 5.79
C VAL A 262 -3.39 3.68 6.84
N GLU A 263 -3.46 4.10 8.10
CA GLU A 263 -2.70 3.47 9.19
C GLU A 263 -3.12 2.00 9.41
N ALA A 264 -4.43 1.72 9.38
CA ALA A 264 -4.94 0.35 9.44
C ALA A 264 -4.45 -0.49 8.24
N ARG A 265 -4.40 0.11 7.05
CA ARG A 265 -3.86 -0.52 5.84
C ARG A 265 -2.37 -0.86 5.98
N MET A 266 -1.57 0.06 6.54
CA MET A 266 -0.16 -0.18 6.85
C MET A 266 0.02 -1.33 7.85
N ASN A 267 -0.89 -1.47 8.82
CA ASN A 267 -0.88 -2.61 9.73
C ASN A 267 -1.15 -3.94 8.99
N CYS A 268 -2.14 -3.97 8.09
CA CYS A 268 -2.40 -5.12 7.23
C CYS A 268 -1.17 -5.51 6.39
N LEU A 269 -0.45 -4.54 5.81
CA LEU A 269 0.77 -4.79 5.05
C LEU A 269 1.86 -5.51 5.87
N LYS A 270 1.98 -5.16 7.16
CA LYS A 270 2.92 -5.82 8.09
C LYS A 270 2.47 -7.22 8.51
N ARG A 271 1.18 -7.55 8.41
CA ARG A 271 0.66 -8.89 8.76
C ARG A 271 1.05 -9.99 7.79
N PHE A 272 1.42 -9.65 6.54
CA PHE A 272 2.06 -10.60 5.60
C PHE A 272 3.46 -11.06 6.05
N GLY A 273 3.99 -10.46 7.11
CA GLY A 273 5.28 -10.78 7.68
C GLY A 273 5.92 -9.50 8.20
N GLU A 274 6.38 -9.52 9.45
CA GLU A 274 7.02 -8.34 10.08
C GLU A 274 8.31 -7.90 9.38
N ARG A 275 8.83 -8.75 8.47
CA ARG A 275 10.07 -8.55 7.75
C ARG A 275 9.86 -8.79 6.26
N ILE A 276 10.64 -8.08 5.47
CA ILE A 276 10.86 -8.44 4.06
C ILE A 276 11.92 -9.54 4.02
N MET A 277 11.70 -10.58 3.20
CA MET A 277 12.60 -11.74 3.18
C MET A 277 13.91 -11.44 2.44
N SER A 278 13.86 -10.61 1.40
CA SER A 278 15.02 -10.24 0.60
C SER A 278 15.90 -9.18 1.28
N GLN A 279 17.22 -9.23 1.05
CA GLN A 279 18.18 -8.18 1.45
C GLN A 279 18.45 -7.16 0.33
N ASP A 280 17.98 -7.47 -0.88
CA ASP A 280 18.23 -6.75 -2.11
C ASP A 280 17.09 -5.74 -2.38
N PRO A 281 17.40 -4.43 -2.56
CA PRO A 281 16.41 -3.37 -2.64
C PRO A 281 15.30 -3.59 -3.68
N GLU A 282 15.67 -4.07 -4.86
CA GLU A 282 14.76 -4.25 -5.99
C GLU A 282 13.78 -5.38 -5.68
N ARG A 283 14.28 -6.52 -5.19
CA ARG A 283 13.43 -7.62 -4.72
C ARG A 283 12.55 -7.24 -3.54
N GLN A 284 13.04 -6.38 -2.63
CA GLN A 284 12.24 -5.87 -1.53
C GLN A 284 11.06 -5.02 -2.04
N THR A 285 11.32 -4.17 -3.04
CA THR A 285 10.29 -3.35 -3.69
C THR A 285 9.21 -4.22 -4.32
N ALA A 286 9.60 -5.24 -5.10
CA ALA A 286 8.65 -6.19 -5.68
C ALA A 286 7.84 -6.92 -4.61
N GLU A 287 8.46 -7.34 -3.49
CA GLU A 287 7.73 -7.99 -2.39
C GLU A 287 6.68 -7.05 -1.76
N ILE A 288 6.99 -5.76 -1.58
CA ILE A 288 6.03 -4.76 -1.11
C ILE A 288 4.88 -4.59 -2.10
N HIS A 289 5.19 -4.48 -3.40
CA HIS A 289 4.17 -4.32 -4.43
C HIS A 289 3.25 -5.55 -4.51
N ILE A 290 3.79 -6.77 -4.36
CA ILE A 290 2.99 -8.00 -4.30
C ILE A 290 2.07 -8.01 -3.08
N ARG A 291 2.56 -7.61 -1.90
CA ARG A 291 1.70 -7.48 -0.70
C ARG A 291 0.54 -6.51 -0.97
N ILE A 292 0.82 -5.39 -1.62
CA ILE A 292 -0.20 -4.40 -1.98
C ILE A 292 -1.19 -4.96 -3.00
N ALA A 293 -0.72 -5.69 -4.02
CA ALA A 293 -1.60 -6.35 -4.99
C ALA A 293 -2.57 -7.32 -4.30
N ILE A 294 -2.07 -8.18 -3.40
CA ILE A 294 -2.90 -9.09 -2.59
C ILE A 294 -3.91 -8.29 -1.75
N MET A 295 -3.45 -7.21 -1.11
CA MET A 295 -4.30 -6.37 -0.28
C MET A 295 -5.42 -5.71 -1.08
N ASN A 296 -5.15 -5.22 -2.29
CA ASN A 296 -6.17 -4.61 -3.14
C ASN A 296 -7.16 -5.67 -3.63
N THR A 297 -6.70 -6.87 -4.00
CA THR A 297 -7.58 -8.00 -4.29
C THR A 297 -8.49 -8.33 -3.10
N PHE A 298 -7.97 -8.34 -1.87
CA PHE A 298 -8.79 -8.52 -0.66
C PHE A 298 -9.86 -7.45 -0.50
N SER A 299 -9.55 -6.19 -0.82
CA SER A 299 -10.50 -5.06 -0.76
C SER A 299 -11.56 -5.17 -1.87
N ALA A 300 -11.19 -5.67 -3.04
CA ALA A 300 -12.09 -5.92 -4.17
C ALA A 300 -13.10 -7.04 -3.90
N LEU A 301 -12.66 -8.12 -3.25
CA LEU A 301 -13.54 -9.23 -2.85
C LEU A 301 -14.61 -8.81 -1.85
N GLY A 302 -14.28 -7.90 -0.93
CA GLY A 302 -15.25 -7.39 0.05
C GLY A 302 -14.62 -6.76 1.28
N ARG A 303 -15.37 -5.86 1.89
CA ARG A 303 -14.99 -5.10 3.08
C ARG A 303 -16.14 -5.03 4.08
N ALA A 304 -15.79 -4.83 5.35
CA ALA A 304 -16.78 -4.58 6.38
C ALA A 304 -17.37 -3.17 6.19
N GLU A 305 -18.68 -3.07 6.14
CA GLU A 305 -19.41 -1.81 6.28
C GLU A 305 -19.73 -1.63 7.76
N ILE A 306 -19.16 -0.58 8.36
CA ILE A 306 -19.19 -0.36 9.80
C ILE A 306 -19.94 0.95 10.08
N GLU A 307 -20.97 0.86 10.91
CA GLU A 307 -21.75 2.00 11.36
C GLU A 307 -21.60 2.21 12.86
N ALA A 308 -21.59 3.47 13.28
CA ALA A 308 -21.67 3.84 14.68
C ALA A 308 -23.09 3.56 15.19
N VAL A 309 -23.21 2.82 16.28
CA VAL A 309 -24.48 2.52 16.93
C VAL A 309 -24.60 3.41 18.18
N ALA A 310 -25.78 3.99 18.36
CA ALA A 310 -26.14 4.79 19.53
C ALA A 310 -26.10 3.95 20.82
#